data_AF-Q9VVJ7-F1
#
_entry.id   AF-Q9VVJ7-F1
#
_cell.length_a   1.000
_cell.length_b   1.000
_cell.length_c   1.000
_cell.angle_alpha   90.00
_cell.angle_beta   90.00
_cell.angle_gamma   90.00
#
_symmetry.space_group_name_H-M   'P 1'
#
loop_
_entity.id
_entity.type
_entity.pdbx_description
1 polymer ?
#
loop_
_entity_poly.entity_id
_entity_poly.type
_entity_poly.pdbx_seq_one_letter_code
_entity_poly.pdbx_strand_id
1 'polypeptide(L)'
;MHKCAIFLLLALSCQQIQAELTAADCRALGFIKAQLMCSSCEKLDDFGLDTIKPQCKQCCTLDQQPAAQRTYAKAILEVCTCKFRAYPQIQAFIQSGRPAKFPNLQIKYVRGLDPVVKLLDASGKVQETLSITKWNTDTVEEFFETHLAKDGAGKNSYSVVEDADGDDDEDYLRTNRI
;
A
#
# COMPACT_ATOMS: atom_id res chain seq x y z
N MET A 1 -52.73 -8.95 -23.79
CA MET A 1 -51.69 -8.21 -23.04
C MET A 1 -50.93 -9.08 -22.02
N HIS A 2 -51.54 -10.09 -21.39
CA HIS A 2 -50.83 -10.97 -20.43
C HIS A 2 -49.67 -11.81 -21.00
N LYS A 3 -49.76 -12.27 -22.25
CA LYS A 3 -48.70 -13.09 -22.87
C LYS A 3 -47.38 -12.33 -23.09
N CYS A 4 -47.44 -11.05 -23.46
CA CYS A 4 -46.24 -10.21 -23.59
C CYS A 4 -45.60 -9.89 -22.23
N ALA A 5 -46.41 -9.69 -21.18
CA ALA A 5 -45.91 -9.45 -19.84
C ALA A 5 -45.16 -10.67 -19.28
N ILE A 6 -45.66 -11.88 -19.53
CA ILE A 6 -44.99 -13.14 -19.13
C ILE A 6 -43.67 -13.31 -19.88
N PHE A 7 -43.62 -13.00 -21.18
CA PHE A 7 -42.39 -13.11 -21.97
C PHE A 7 -41.33 -12.08 -21.53
N LEU A 8 -41.75 -10.86 -21.19
CA LEU A 8 -40.87 -9.84 -20.62
C LEU A 8 -40.33 -10.26 -19.24
N LEU A 9 -41.15 -10.83 -18.37
CA LEU A 9 -40.73 -11.35 -17.05
C LEU A 9 -39.73 -12.52 -17.17
N LEU A 10 -39.93 -13.42 -18.15
CA LEU A 10 -38.99 -14.51 -18.45
C LEU A 10 -37.65 -13.99 -19.01
N ALA A 11 -37.68 -12.97 -19.87
CA ALA A 11 -36.46 -12.35 -20.38
C ALA A 11 -35.67 -11.63 -19.27
N LEU A 12 -36.36 -10.89 -18.38
CA LEU A 12 -35.75 -10.21 -17.24
C LEU A 12 -35.13 -11.18 -16.22
N SER A 13 -35.79 -12.31 -15.94
CA SER A 13 -35.26 -13.31 -15.02
C SER A 13 -34.03 -14.05 -15.58
N CYS A 14 -33.97 -14.25 -16.90
CA CYS A 14 -32.80 -14.88 -17.54
C CYS A 14 -31.52 -14.04 -17.43
N GLN A 15 -31.64 -12.71 -17.43
CA GLN A 15 -30.47 -11.82 -17.29
C GLN A 15 -29.89 -11.76 -15.87
N GLN A 16 -30.64 -12.23 -14.86
CA GLN A 16 -30.18 -12.25 -13.46
C GLN A 16 -29.46 -13.55 -13.09
N ILE A 17 -29.38 -14.53 -13.98
CA ILE A 17 -28.66 -15.79 -13.74
C ILE A 17 -27.16 -15.55 -14.01
N GLN A 18 -26.49 -14.89 -13.07
CA GLN A 18 -25.05 -15.02 -12.96
C GLN A 18 -24.75 -16.38 -12.32
N ALA A 19 -24.82 -17.44 -13.14
CA ALA A 19 -24.40 -18.76 -12.72
C ALA A 19 -22.89 -18.72 -12.46
N GLU A 20 -22.51 -18.81 -11.19
CA GLU A 20 -21.11 -19.00 -10.81
C GLU A 20 -20.64 -20.35 -11.38
N LEU A 21 -19.58 -20.35 -12.21
CA LEU A 21 -19.07 -21.60 -12.79
C LEU A 21 -18.71 -22.59 -11.69
N THR A 22 -19.15 -23.83 -11.86
CA THR A 22 -18.81 -24.91 -10.93
C THR A 22 -17.34 -25.29 -11.12
N ALA A 23 -16.78 -25.99 -10.12
CA ALA A 23 -15.42 -26.52 -10.25
C ALA A 23 -15.27 -27.53 -11.42
N ALA A 24 -16.35 -28.12 -11.91
CA ALA A 24 -16.32 -29.01 -13.08
C ALA A 24 -16.20 -28.21 -14.39
N ASP A 25 -16.97 -27.13 -14.52
CA ASP A 25 -16.93 -26.26 -15.70
C ASP A 25 -15.56 -25.60 -15.85
N CYS A 26 -15.00 -25.11 -14.74
CA CYS A 26 -13.64 -24.57 -14.72
C CYS A 26 -12.60 -25.61 -15.16
N ARG A 27 -12.74 -26.87 -14.73
CA ARG A 27 -11.84 -27.94 -15.18
C ARG A 27 -11.98 -28.23 -16.67
N ALA A 28 -13.18 -28.15 -17.24
CA ALA A 28 -13.40 -28.30 -18.68
C ALA A 28 -12.72 -27.19 -19.49
N LEU A 29 -12.60 -25.99 -18.90
CA LEU A 29 -11.84 -24.86 -19.46
C LEU A 29 -10.33 -24.94 -19.17
N GLY A 30 -9.86 -25.95 -18.44
CA GLY A 30 -8.44 -26.13 -18.09
C GLY A 30 -8.01 -25.49 -16.76
N PHE A 31 -8.94 -24.95 -15.96
CA PHE A 31 -8.67 -24.25 -14.70
C PHE A 31 -9.00 -25.10 -13.47
N ILE A 32 -8.15 -25.03 -12.44
CA ILE A 32 -8.37 -25.67 -11.14
C ILE A 32 -8.87 -24.61 -10.14
N LYS A 33 -10.20 -24.45 -10.02
CA LYS A 33 -10.85 -23.41 -9.17
C LYS A 33 -10.29 -23.31 -7.74
N ALA A 34 -9.94 -24.45 -7.12
CA ALA A 34 -9.43 -24.50 -5.75
C ALA A 34 -8.01 -23.95 -5.56
N GLN A 35 -7.22 -23.85 -6.63
CA GLN A 35 -5.82 -23.41 -6.60
C GLN A 35 -5.59 -22.14 -7.42
N LEU A 36 -6.56 -21.75 -8.24
CA LEU A 36 -6.45 -20.61 -9.13
C LEU A 36 -6.74 -19.31 -8.41
N MET A 37 -5.72 -18.47 -8.32
CA MET A 37 -5.77 -17.13 -7.76
C MET A 37 -5.99 -16.08 -8.85
N CYS A 38 -6.80 -15.05 -8.60
CA CYS A 38 -7.10 -14.02 -9.61
C CYS A 38 -5.88 -13.19 -10.03
N SER A 39 -4.88 -13.05 -9.16
CA SER A 39 -3.57 -12.46 -9.43
C SER A 39 -2.83 -13.19 -10.55
N SER A 40 -3.01 -14.51 -10.66
CA SER A 40 -2.44 -15.31 -11.74
C SER A 40 -3.14 -15.03 -13.07
N CYS A 41 -4.45 -14.74 -13.04
CA CYS A 41 -5.21 -14.37 -14.24
C CYS A 41 -4.82 -12.98 -14.78
N GLU A 42 -4.35 -12.05 -13.94
CA GLU A 42 -3.88 -10.75 -14.40
C GLU A 42 -2.56 -10.83 -15.17
N LYS A 43 -1.67 -11.74 -14.77
CA LYS A 43 -0.37 -11.96 -15.44
C LYS A 43 -0.47 -12.61 -16.82
N LEU A 44 -1.66 -13.09 -17.22
CA LEU A 44 -1.85 -13.71 -18.53
C LEU A 44 -1.58 -12.75 -19.69
N ASP A 45 -1.78 -11.45 -19.48
CA ASP A 45 -1.51 -10.39 -20.46
C ASP A 45 -0.02 -10.34 -20.82
N ASP A 46 0.86 -10.58 -19.85
CA ASP A 46 2.32 -10.59 -20.05
C ASP A 46 2.78 -11.70 -21.00
N PHE A 47 1.96 -12.74 -21.19
CA PHE A 47 2.23 -13.90 -22.04
C PHE A 47 1.37 -13.93 -23.32
N GLY A 48 0.60 -12.88 -23.60
CA GLY A 48 -0.31 -12.82 -24.75
C GLY A 48 -1.47 -13.82 -24.70
N LEU A 49 -1.91 -14.19 -23.49
CA LEU A 49 -3.01 -15.12 -23.23
C LEU A 49 -4.30 -14.38 -22.83
N ASP A 50 -4.52 -13.20 -23.40
CA ASP A 50 -5.66 -12.32 -23.10
C ASP A 50 -7.01 -12.99 -23.39
N THR A 51 -7.05 -13.90 -24.37
CA THR A 51 -8.27 -14.60 -24.81
C THR A 51 -8.89 -15.47 -23.72
N ILE A 52 -8.07 -16.04 -22.83
CA ILE A 52 -8.53 -16.93 -21.75
C ILE A 52 -8.71 -16.20 -20.42
N LYS A 53 -8.21 -14.96 -20.29
CA LYS A 53 -8.37 -14.12 -19.10
C LYS A 53 -9.80 -14.00 -18.59
N PRO A 54 -10.85 -13.75 -19.41
CA PRO A 54 -12.22 -13.66 -18.89
C PRO A 54 -12.70 -14.98 -18.28
N GLN A 55 -12.35 -16.11 -18.87
CA GLN A 55 -12.69 -17.44 -18.35
C GLN A 55 -11.91 -17.75 -17.06
N CYS A 56 -10.62 -17.38 -17.01
CA CYS A 56 -9.79 -17.48 -15.81
C CYS A 56 -10.41 -16.69 -14.64
N LYS A 57 -10.86 -15.45 -14.89
CA LYS A 57 -11.48 -14.58 -13.88
C LYS A 57 -12.79 -15.13 -13.30
N GLN A 58 -13.53 -15.92 -14.07
CA GLN A 58 -14.75 -16.56 -13.57
C GLN A 58 -14.46 -17.78 -12.69
N CYS A 59 -13.24 -18.33 -12.79
CA CYS A 59 -12.81 -19.54 -12.10
C CYS A 59 -11.83 -19.28 -10.95
N CYS A 60 -11.35 -18.05 -10.79
CA CYS A 60 -10.37 -17.73 -9.78
C CYS A 60 -11.01 -17.37 -8.43
N THR A 61 -10.26 -17.61 -7.36
CA THR A 61 -10.58 -17.07 -6.04
C THR A 61 -9.83 -15.76 -5.86
N LEU A 62 -10.52 -14.73 -5.33
CA LEU A 62 -9.91 -13.45 -5.03
C LEU A 62 -8.72 -13.66 -4.08
N ASP A 63 -7.54 -13.25 -4.52
CA ASP A 63 -6.37 -13.21 -3.65
C ASP A 63 -6.64 -12.26 -2.49
N GLN A 64 -6.70 -12.80 -1.29
CA GLN A 64 -6.19 -12.03 -0.17
C GLN A 64 -4.69 -11.97 -0.38
N GLN A 65 -4.20 -10.89 -1.01
CA GLN A 65 -2.76 -10.70 -1.22
C GLN A 65 -2.03 -11.14 0.06
N PRO A 66 -1.09 -12.09 -0.02
CA PRO A 66 -0.31 -12.46 1.15
C PRO A 66 0.29 -11.18 1.71
N ALA A 67 0.36 -11.03 3.03
CA ALA A 67 0.85 -9.80 3.67
C ALA A 67 2.20 -9.34 3.06
N ALA A 68 3.01 -10.30 2.60
CA ALA A 68 4.27 -10.11 1.89
C ALA A 68 4.20 -9.34 0.55
N GLN A 69 3.03 -9.20 -0.10
CA GLN A 69 2.90 -8.48 -1.38
C GLN A 69 2.06 -7.20 -1.28
N ARG A 70 1.55 -6.87 -0.08
CA ARG A 70 0.72 -5.67 0.09
C ARG A 70 1.61 -4.43 0.10
N THR A 71 1.26 -3.47 -0.75
CA THR A 71 1.80 -2.11 -0.70
C THR A 71 0.92 -1.25 0.19
N TYR A 72 1.54 -0.53 1.11
CA TYR A 72 0.90 0.39 2.05
C TYR A 72 1.15 1.84 1.62
N ALA A 73 0.14 2.69 1.80
CA ALA A 73 0.24 4.09 1.39
C ALA A 73 1.17 4.88 2.31
N LYS A 74 1.14 4.59 3.62
CA LYS A 74 1.93 5.27 4.64
C LYS A 74 2.42 4.27 5.69
N ALA A 75 3.50 4.59 6.38
CA ALA A 75 3.95 3.88 7.56
C ALA A 75 4.42 4.81 8.66
N ILE A 76 4.29 4.36 9.91
CA ILE A 76 4.83 5.03 11.09
C ILE A 76 5.76 4.05 11.80
N LEU A 77 7.03 4.41 11.94
CA LEU A 77 7.99 3.72 12.78
C LEU A 77 7.99 4.37 14.17
N GLU A 78 7.39 3.68 15.15
CA GLU A 78 7.38 4.11 16.55
C GLU A 78 8.59 3.54 17.30
N VAL A 79 9.39 4.41 17.90
CA VAL A 79 10.62 4.02 18.63
C VAL A 79 10.79 4.79 19.93
N CYS A 80 11.44 4.18 20.92
CA CYS A 80 11.91 4.90 22.11
C CYS A 80 13.42 5.15 22.05
N THR A 81 13.83 6.42 22.20
CA THR A 81 15.24 6.78 22.40
C THR A 81 15.86 6.11 23.62
N CYS A 82 15.05 5.78 24.63
CA CYS A 82 15.46 5.06 25.83
C CYS A 82 15.94 3.63 25.57
N LYS A 83 15.48 2.98 24.49
CA LYS A 83 15.81 1.59 24.15
C LYS A 83 16.86 1.47 23.03
N PHE A 84 17.43 2.57 22.57
CA PHE A 84 18.44 2.56 21.51
C PHE A 84 19.69 1.76 21.87
N ARG A 85 20.07 1.72 23.16
CA ARG A 85 21.15 0.84 23.65
C ARG A 85 20.85 -0.64 23.39
N ALA A 86 19.59 -1.06 23.48
CA ALA A 86 19.18 -2.44 23.24
C ALA A 86 18.98 -2.75 21.74
N TYR A 87 18.68 -1.73 20.93
CA TYR A 87 18.40 -1.85 19.49
C TYR A 87 19.28 -0.92 18.65
N PRO A 88 20.62 -1.05 18.71
CA PRO A 88 21.54 -0.17 17.99
C PRO A 88 21.31 -0.17 16.48
N GLN A 89 20.85 -1.29 15.91
CA GLN A 89 20.55 -1.43 14.49
C GLN A 89 19.37 -0.56 14.02
N ILE A 90 18.38 -0.33 14.89
CA ILE A 90 17.24 0.56 14.60
C ILE A 90 17.68 2.01 14.70
N GLN A 91 18.50 2.35 15.70
CA GLN A 91 19.12 3.67 15.79
C GLN A 91 19.96 3.97 14.53
N ALA A 92 20.76 3.00 14.06
CA ALA A 92 21.55 3.14 12.85
C ALA A 92 20.70 3.42 11.61
N PHE A 93 19.56 2.71 11.46
CA PHE A 93 18.62 2.99 10.37
C PHE A 93 18.17 4.46 10.41
N ILE A 94 17.69 4.93 11.56
CA ILE A 94 17.17 6.30 11.72
C ILE A 94 18.27 7.37 11.48
N GLN A 95 19.49 7.14 11.97
CA GLN A 95 20.59 8.12 11.91
C GLN A 95 21.36 8.12 10.58
N SER A 96 21.31 7.03 9.81
CA SER A 96 22.05 6.89 8.55
C SER A 96 21.51 7.71 7.37
N GLY A 97 20.38 8.41 7.54
CA GLY A 97 19.69 9.11 6.45
C GLY A 97 18.86 8.21 5.52
N ARG A 98 18.89 6.87 5.70
CA ARG A 98 18.05 5.92 4.97
C ARG A 98 16.55 6.24 5.01
N PRO A 99 15.94 6.70 6.12
CA PRO A 99 14.52 7.05 6.16
C PRO A 99 14.12 8.13 5.17
N ALA A 100 15.05 9.02 4.79
CA ALA A 100 14.79 10.10 3.84
C ALA A 100 14.46 9.60 2.43
N LYS A 101 14.79 8.34 2.10
CA LYS A 101 14.41 7.68 0.84
C LYS A 101 12.90 7.41 0.76
N PHE A 102 12.19 7.43 1.89
CA PHE A 102 10.79 7.01 1.99
C PHE A 102 9.92 8.20 2.45
N PRO A 103 9.35 8.99 1.51
CA PRO A 103 8.52 10.16 1.88
C PRO A 103 7.25 9.77 2.67
N ASN A 104 6.78 8.54 2.48
CA ASN A 104 5.60 7.99 3.14
C ASN A 104 5.90 7.32 4.50
N LEU A 105 7.16 7.38 4.96
CA LEU A 105 7.59 6.87 6.26
C LEU A 105 7.71 8.01 7.28
N GLN A 106 6.95 7.92 8.37
CA GLN A 106 7.05 8.84 9.50
C GLN A 106 7.77 8.18 10.68
N ILE A 107 8.74 8.88 11.27
CA ILE A 107 9.39 8.43 12.50
C ILE A 107 8.71 9.10 13.70
N LYS A 108 8.22 8.30 14.65
CA LYS A 108 7.54 8.80 15.86
C LYS A 108 8.24 8.31 17.11
N TYR A 109 8.62 9.24 17.97
CA TYR A 109 9.30 8.92 19.23
C TYR A 109 8.27 8.72 20.35
N VAL A 110 8.15 7.49 20.85
CA VAL A 110 7.22 7.10 21.92
C VAL A 110 8.01 6.49 23.07
N ARG A 111 7.73 6.91 24.30
CA ARG A 111 8.49 6.46 25.48
C ARG A 111 8.05 5.05 25.91
N GLY A 112 9.00 4.23 26.33
CA GLY A 112 8.75 2.92 26.97
C GLY A 112 8.44 1.75 26.04
N LEU A 113 8.03 2.00 24.79
CA LEU A 113 7.67 0.93 23.85
C LEU A 113 8.89 0.34 23.13
N ASP A 114 8.80 -0.94 22.80
CA ASP A 114 9.72 -1.56 21.84
C ASP A 114 9.47 -1.03 20.42
N PRO A 115 10.49 -0.99 19.54
CA PRO A 115 10.34 -0.57 18.16
C PRO A 115 9.25 -1.35 17.41
N VAL A 116 8.27 -0.62 16.86
CA VAL A 116 7.17 -1.19 16.07
C VAL A 116 6.92 -0.37 14.81
N VAL A 117 6.51 -1.06 13.76
CA VAL A 117 6.08 -0.45 12.49
C VAL A 117 4.57 -0.57 12.40
N LYS A 118 3.90 0.57 12.22
CA LYS A 118 2.47 0.64 11.92
C LYS A 118 2.32 0.94 10.44
N LEU A 119 1.56 0.10 9.75
CA LEU A 119 1.27 0.22 8.32
C LEU A 119 -0.12 0.80 8.14
N LEU A 120 -0.24 1.83 7.31
CA LEU A 120 -1.45 2.62 7.16
C LEU A 120 -1.92 2.63 5.71
N ASP A 121 -3.23 2.69 5.55
CA ASP A 121 -3.87 2.94 4.26
C ASP A 121 -3.83 4.44 3.88
N ALA A 122 -4.39 4.78 2.72
CA ALA A 122 -4.47 6.15 2.23
C ALA A 122 -5.29 7.07 3.15
N SER A 123 -6.26 6.51 3.88
CA SER A 123 -7.10 7.21 4.86
C SER A 123 -6.39 7.45 6.20
N GLY A 124 -5.20 6.88 6.41
CA GLY A 124 -4.46 6.99 7.66
C GLY A 124 -4.96 6.05 8.76
N LYS A 125 -5.70 5.00 8.41
CA LYS A 125 -6.09 3.94 9.35
C LYS A 125 -4.99 2.87 9.39
N VAL A 126 -4.67 2.43 10.60
CA VAL A 126 -3.70 1.34 10.82
C VAL A 126 -4.31 0.02 10.34
N GLN A 127 -3.66 -0.60 9.37
CA GLN A 127 -4.04 -1.91 8.82
C GLN A 127 -3.28 -3.04 9.53
N GLU A 128 -2.00 -2.81 9.83
CA GLU A 128 -1.14 -3.83 10.42
C GLU A 128 -0.10 -3.18 11.36
N THR A 129 0.34 -3.92 12.38
CA THR A 129 1.40 -3.50 13.30
C THR A 129 2.40 -4.64 13.46
N LEU A 130 3.67 -4.37 13.17
CA LEU A 130 4.75 -5.33 13.19
C LEU A 130 5.79 -4.96 14.25
N SER A 131 6.28 -5.95 14.99
CA SER A 131 7.44 -5.77 15.86
C SER A 131 8.72 -5.95 15.07
N ILE A 132 9.62 -4.96 15.14
CA ILE A 132 10.91 -5.00 14.43
C ILE A 132 12.10 -5.19 15.38
N THR A 133 11.84 -5.64 16.61
CA THR A 133 12.86 -5.88 17.65
C THR A 133 13.96 -6.85 17.22
N LYS A 134 13.63 -7.78 16.32
CA LYS A 134 14.53 -8.81 15.77
C LYS A 134 15.14 -8.44 14.43
N TRP A 135 14.75 -7.32 13.82
CA TRP A 135 15.18 -6.95 12.48
C TRP A 135 16.54 -6.26 12.52
N ASN A 136 17.33 -6.43 11.45
CA ASN A 136 18.57 -5.68 11.24
C ASN A 136 18.29 -4.41 10.42
N THR A 137 19.30 -3.55 10.27
CA THR A 137 19.17 -2.26 9.56
C THR A 137 18.75 -2.44 8.10
N ASP A 138 19.26 -3.47 7.42
CA ASP A 138 19.02 -3.69 5.99
C ASP A 138 17.63 -4.29 5.75
N THR A 139 17.18 -5.23 6.59
CA THR A 139 15.83 -5.80 6.55
C THR A 139 14.76 -4.72 6.75
N VAL A 140 14.99 -3.75 7.64
CA VAL A 140 14.06 -2.62 7.83
C VAL A 140 13.97 -1.76 6.57
N GLU A 141 15.10 -1.48 5.93
CA GLU A 141 15.16 -0.69 4.69
C GLU A 141 14.47 -1.41 3.52
N GLU A 142 14.84 -2.67 3.29
CA GLU A 142 14.27 -3.53 2.24
C GLU A 142 12.75 -3.67 2.41
N PHE A 143 12.29 -3.80 3.66
CA PHE A 143 10.88 -3.87 3.96
C PHE A 143 10.14 -2.62 3.50
N PHE A 144 10.64 -1.42 3.83
CA PHE A 144 9.99 -0.18 3.39
C PHE A 144 10.11 0.04 1.89
N GLU A 145 11.20 -0.37 1.26
CA GLU A 145 11.37 -0.28 -0.20
C GLU A 145 10.38 -1.15 -0.97
N THR A 146 10.06 -2.33 -0.43
CA THR A 146 9.14 -3.29 -1.05
C THR A 146 7.68 -2.97 -0.75
N HIS A 147 7.39 -2.50 0.46
CA HIS A 147 6.02 -2.37 0.96
C HIS A 147 5.46 -0.95 0.98
N LEU A 148 6.25 0.11 0.79
CA LEU A 148 5.70 1.47 0.73
C LEU A 148 5.49 1.92 -0.71
N ALA A 149 4.33 2.54 -0.97
CA ALA A 149 4.08 3.23 -2.22
C ALA A 149 5.14 4.32 -2.43
N LYS A 150 5.74 4.36 -3.63
CA LYS A 150 6.78 5.34 -4.00
C LYS A 150 6.20 6.70 -4.40
N ASP A 151 4.88 6.80 -4.53
CA ASP A 151 4.17 7.98 -5.06
C ASP A 151 3.80 9.02 -3.97
N GLY A 152 4.77 9.38 -3.13
CA GLY A 152 4.63 10.38 -2.05
C GLY A 152 5.35 11.70 -2.29
N ALA A 153 6.05 11.88 -3.42
CA ALA A 153 6.88 13.07 -3.68
C ALA A 153 6.10 14.39 -3.93
N GLY A 154 4.77 14.39 -3.77
CA GLY A 154 3.94 15.58 -3.89
C GLY A 154 3.00 15.73 -2.70
N LYS A 155 3.31 16.70 -1.82
CA LYS A 155 2.51 17.27 -0.68
C LYS A 155 3.23 17.21 0.67
N ASN A 156 4.41 17.83 0.75
CA ASN A 156 4.86 18.55 1.94
C ASN A 156 5.21 19.95 1.43
N SER A 157 4.24 20.85 1.25
CA SER A 157 3.91 21.87 2.25
C SER A 157 5.14 22.35 3.03
N TYR A 158 6.07 22.99 2.31
CA TYR A 158 6.84 24.08 2.90
C TYR A 158 6.06 25.34 2.54
N SER A 159 5.50 26.00 3.55
CA SER A 159 4.96 27.35 3.40
C SER A 159 6.12 28.28 3.07
N VAL A 160 6.23 28.69 1.82
CA VAL A 160 6.94 29.93 1.48
C VAL A 160 6.02 31.03 1.97
N VAL A 161 6.49 31.84 2.92
CA VAL A 161 5.91 33.16 3.16
C VAL A 161 6.10 33.93 1.85
N GLU A 162 5.02 34.12 1.11
CA GLU A 162 4.98 35.07 0.01
C GLU A 162 4.97 36.45 0.68
N ASP A 163 6.12 37.13 0.63
CA ASP A 163 6.22 38.53 1.03
C ASP A 163 5.27 39.34 0.14
N ALA A 164 4.12 39.66 0.71
CA ALA A 164 3.13 40.58 0.18
C ALA A 164 3.53 41.99 0.57
N ASP A 165 3.50 42.90 -0.40
CA ASP A 165 3.77 44.34 -0.30
C ASP A 165 5.21 44.67 0.14
N GLY A 166 6.01 45.37 -0.65
CA GLY A 166 5.66 46.67 -1.19
C GLY A 166 6.19 47.73 -0.22
N ASP A 167 7.37 48.25 -0.54
CA ASP A 167 8.03 49.42 0.07
C ASP A 167 8.51 49.34 1.52
N ASP A 168 9.72 49.86 1.69
CA ASP A 168 10.30 50.43 2.91
C ASP A 168 10.47 49.50 4.13
N ASP A 169 11.71 49.02 4.33
CA ASP A 169 12.41 49.23 5.61
C ASP A 169 13.89 48.83 5.48
N GLU A 170 14.74 49.85 5.60
CA GLU A 170 16.18 49.74 5.66
C GLU A 170 16.66 49.12 6.98
N ASP A 171 17.83 48.47 6.88
CA ASP A 171 18.84 48.35 7.93
C ASP A 171 18.51 47.50 9.18
N TYR A 172 18.88 46.21 9.12
CA TYR A 172 19.29 45.51 10.33
C TYR A 172 20.52 44.62 10.11
N LEU A 173 21.66 45.30 10.06
CA LEU A 173 22.93 44.89 10.67
C LEU A 173 23.42 43.46 10.40
N ARG A 174 24.07 43.34 9.24
CA ARG A 174 25.26 42.48 9.10
C ARG A 174 26.39 43.10 9.91
N THR A 175 26.71 42.54 11.07
CA THR A 175 28.11 42.37 11.52
C THR A 175 28.14 41.48 12.76
N ASN A 176 28.61 40.24 12.59
CA ASN A 176 29.21 39.51 13.70
C ASN A 176 30.39 38.67 13.23
N ARG A 177 31.58 39.12 13.67
CA ARG A 177 32.83 38.41 13.97
C ARG A 177 33.78 37.93 12.88
N ILE A 178 35.03 38.39 13.00
CA ILE A 178 36.01 37.69 13.87
C ILE A 178 36.06 38.42 15.21
#